data_AF-A0A969JCS1-F1
#
_entry.id   AF-A0A969JCS1-F1
#
_cell.length_a   1.000
_cell.length_b   1.000
_cell.length_c   1.000
_cell.angle_alpha   90.00
_cell.angle_beta   90.00
_cell.angle_gamma   90.00
#
_symmetry.space_group_name_H-M   'P 1'
#
loop_
_entity.id
_entity.type
_entity.pdbx_description
1 polymer ?
#
loop_
_entity_poly.entity_id
_entity_poly.type
_entity_poly.pdbx_seq_one_letter_code
_entity_poly.pdbx_strand_id
1 'polypeptide(L)'
;EEIFFRGFLMTSLNRYLPPWGAVVVSGGIFALVHLSFSEVLPLMTLGIMLGFVYGRSRNLLASILLHGLWNSGTLISLFLLGSALS
;
A
#
# COMPACT_ATOMS: atom_id res chain seq x y z
N GLU A 1 -8.55 -3.32 -0.23
CA GLU A 1 -7.64 -2.35 -0.90
C GLU A 1 -6.90 -2.97 -2.09
N GLU A 2 -6.10 -4.03 -1.91
CA GLU A 2 -5.24 -4.55 -2.99
C GLU A 2 -5.95 -4.97 -4.29
N ILE A 3 -7.16 -5.54 -4.20
CA ILE A 3 -7.95 -5.89 -5.40
C ILE A 3 -8.18 -4.64 -6.27
N PHE A 4 -8.53 -3.51 -5.65
CA PHE A 4 -8.75 -2.26 -6.37
C PHE A 4 -7.43 -1.65 -6.81
N PHE A 5 -6.49 -1.44 -5.89
CA PHE A 5 -5.27 -0.68 -6.20
C PHE A 5 -4.31 -1.43 -7.12
N ARG A 6 -4.13 -2.74 -6.93
CA ARG A 6 -3.18 -3.55 -7.72
C ARG A 6 -3.89 -4.28 -8.84
N GLY A 7 -5.02 -4.91 -8.54
CA GLY A 7 -5.79 -5.66 -9.53
C GLY A 7 -6.37 -4.76 -10.62
N PHE A 8 -7.02 -3.65 -10.24
CA PHE A 8 -7.71 -2.77 -11.19
C PHE A 8 -6.92 -1.51 -11.58
N LEU A 9 -6.57 -0.65 -10.61
CA LEU A 9 -5.99 0.67 -10.86
C LEU A 9 -4.59 0.57 -11.49
N MET A 10 -3.66 -0.14 -10.84
CA MET A 10 -2.30 -0.30 -11.33
C MET A 10 -2.28 -1.02 -12.70
N THR A 11 -3.08 -2.07 -12.87
CA THR A 11 -3.23 -2.75 -14.17
C THR A 11 -3.80 -1.81 -15.24
N SER A 12 -4.74 -0.93 -14.88
CA SER A 12 -5.26 0.08 -15.81
C SER A 12 -4.22 1.14 -16.16
N LEU A 13 -3.43 1.60 -15.19
CA LEU A 13 -2.34 2.56 -15.40
C LEU A 13 -1.23 2.00 -16.28
N ASN A 14 -0.95 0.70 -16.22
CA ASN A 14 0.02 0.03 -17.10
C ASN A 14 -0.35 0.10 -18.59
N ARG A 15 -1.59 0.50 -18.95
CA ARG A 15 -1.97 0.76 -20.35
C ARG A 15 -1.45 2.11 -20.87
N TYR A 16 -1.10 3.03 -19.97
CA TYR A 16 -0.73 4.41 -20.30
C TYR A 16 0.64 4.83 -19.76
N LEU A 17 1.17 4.13 -18.76
CA LEU A 17 2.42 4.43 -18.07
C LEU A 17 3.39 3.23 -18.15
N PRO A 18 4.71 3.48 -18.11
CA PRO A 18 5.68 2.40 -17.90
C PRO A 18 5.45 1.74 -16.52
N PRO A 19 5.90 0.49 -16.32
CA PRO A 19 5.61 -0.26 -15.08
C PRO A 19 5.98 0.48 -13.80
N TRP A 20 7.12 1.16 -13.77
CA TRP A 20 7.55 1.95 -12.60
C TRP A 20 6.62 3.15 -12.36
N GLY A 21 6.11 3.79 -13.41
CA GLY A 21 5.19 4.92 -13.33
C GLY A 21 3.83 4.49 -12.78
N ALA A 22 3.31 3.34 -13.23
CA ALA A 22 2.08 2.77 -12.70
C ALA A 22 2.18 2.45 -11.19
N VAL A 23 3.35 1.96 -10.73
CA VAL A 23 3.61 1.72 -9.30
C VAL A 23 3.60 3.01 -8.50
N VAL A 24 4.34 4.03 -8.93
CA VAL A 24 4.44 5.32 -8.22
C VAL A 24 3.09 6.02 -8.16
N VAL A 25 2.37 6.11 -9.29
CA VAL A 25 1.07 6.78 -9.36
C VAL A 25 0.01 6.02 -8.55
N SER A 26 -0.05 4.69 -8.66
CA SER A 26 -0.95 3.87 -7.84
C SER A 26 -0.66 4.00 -6.34
N GLY A 27 0.62 4.05 -5.95
CA GLY A 27 1.04 4.26 -4.56
C GLY A 27 0.73 5.67 -4.03
N GLY A 28 0.87 6.69 -4.87
CA GLY A 28 0.48 8.06 -4.51
C GLY A 28 -1.04 8.20 -4.31
N ILE A 29 -1.84 7.68 -5.24
CA ILE A 29 -3.31 7.68 -5.10
C ILE A 29 -3.72 6.89 -3.85
N PHE A 30 -3.10 5.74 -3.60
CA PHE A 30 -3.31 4.97 -2.37
C PHE A 30 -3.11 5.81 -1.11
N ALA A 31 -2.01 6.56 -1.00
CA ALA A 31 -1.77 7.43 0.16
C ALA A 31 -2.80 8.56 0.29
N LEU A 32 -3.15 9.20 -0.83
CA LEU A 32 -4.05 10.36 -0.83
C LEU A 32 -5.49 10.01 -0.42
N VAL A 33 -6.00 8.82 -0.79
CA VAL A 33 -7.37 8.43 -0.43
C VAL A 33 -7.55 8.12 1.06
N HIS A 34 -6.46 7.93 1.81
CA HIS A 34 -6.52 7.69 3.25
C HIS A 34 -6.70 8.97 4.08
N LEU A 35 -6.61 10.15 3.45
CA LEU A 35 -6.97 11.45 4.03
C LEU A 35 -6.28 11.78 5.37
N SER A 36 -5.12 11.20 5.64
CA SER A 36 -4.35 11.38 6.87
C SER A 36 -2.99 12.01 6.56
N PHE A 37 -2.83 13.31 6.87
CA PHE A 37 -1.60 14.05 6.58
C PHE A 37 -0.37 13.45 7.27
N SER A 38 -0.52 12.98 8.51
CA SER A 38 0.56 12.32 9.26
C SER A 38 1.00 10.98 8.65
N GLU A 39 0.11 10.34 7.87
CA GLU A 39 0.35 9.02 7.32
C GLU A 39 0.63 9.01 5.81
N VAL A 40 0.56 10.16 5.13
CA VAL A 40 0.79 10.23 3.67
C VAL A 40 2.12 9.58 3.28
N LEU A 41 3.21 9.92 3.97
CA LEU A 41 4.54 9.40 3.64
C LEU A 41 4.68 7.88 3.89
N PRO A 42 4.29 7.33 5.07
CA PRO A 42 4.33 5.89 5.27
C PRO A 42 3.37 5.13 4.34
N LEU A 43 2.16 5.63 4.09
CA LEU A 43 1.20 5.00 3.19
C LEU A 43 1.65 5.05 1.72
N MET A 44 2.31 6.12 1.29
CA MET A 44 2.89 6.20 -0.05
C MET A 44 4.01 5.17 -0.20
N THR A 45 4.87 5.04 0.81
CA THR A 45 5.94 4.05 0.85
C THR A 45 5.38 2.63 0.77
N LEU A 46 4.38 2.32 1.60
CA LEU A 46 3.68 1.04 1.57
C LEU A 46 3.03 0.79 0.20
N GLY A 47 2.32 1.78 -0.35
CA GLY A 47 1.67 1.67 -1.65
C GLY A 47 2.62 1.37 -2.80
N ILE A 48 3.81 1.99 -2.79
CA ILE A 48 4.88 1.73 -3.77
C ILE A 48 5.46 0.32 -3.56
N MET A 49 5.73 -0.09 -2.32
CA MET A 49 6.23 -1.44 -2.02
C MET A 49 5.26 -2.53 -2.48
N LEU A 50 3.97 -2.37 -2.18
CA LEU A 50 2.91 -3.28 -2.61
C LEU A 50 2.80 -3.33 -4.14
N GLY A 51 2.85 -2.17 -4.80
CA GLY A 51 2.88 -2.09 -6.26
C GLY A 51 4.09 -2.79 -6.88
N PHE A 52 5.27 -2.64 -6.29
CA PHE A 52 6.49 -3.32 -6.73
C PHE A 52 6.38 -4.85 -6.56
N VAL A 53 5.92 -5.32 -5.38
CA VAL A 53 5.72 -6.74 -5.10
C VAL A 53 4.72 -7.34 -6.07
N TYR A 54 3.57 -6.70 -6.30
CA TYR A 54 2.60 -7.15 -7.28
C TYR A 54 3.17 -7.16 -8.70
N GLY A 55 3.88 -6.10 -9.09
CA GLY A 55 4.49 -5.98 -10.41
C GLY A 55 5.51 -7.08 -10.72
N ARG A 56 6.31 -7.48 -9.72
CA ARG A 56 7.33 -8.52 -9.85
C ARG A 56 6.78 -9.93 -9.75
N SER A 57 5.86 -10.17 -8.81
CA SER A 57 5.32 -11.50 -8.50
C SER A 57 4.12 -11.88 -9.35
N ARG A 58 3.38 -10.89 -9.85
CA ARG A 58 2.03 -11.04 -10.45
C ARG A 58 1.05 -11.79 -9.54
N ASN A 59 1.31 -11.80 -8.23
CA ASN A 59 0.53 -12.51 -7.24
C ASN A 59 -0.15 -11.50 -6.29
N LEU A 60 -1.47 -11.43 -6.37
CA LEU A 60 -2.26 -10.54 -5.51
C LEU A 60 -2.17 -10.95 -4.04
N LEU A 61 -2.10 -12.26 -3.75
CA LEU A 61 -2.01 -12.78 -2.39
C LEU A 61 -0.73 -12.30 -1.69
N ALA A 62 0.40 -12.22 -2.41
CA ALA A 62 1.65 -11.71 -1.86
C ALA A 62 1.50 -10.24 -1.39
N SER A 63 0.77 -9.43 -2.15
CA SER A 63 0.49 -8.03 -1.78
C SER A 63 -0.50 -7.96 -0.62
N ILE A 64 -1.54 -8.80 -0.62
CA ILE A 64 -2.51 -8.87 0.48
C ILE A 64 -1.82 -9.24 1.80
N LEU A 65 -0.94 -10.24 1.78
CA LEU A 65 -0.21 -10.67 2.98
C LEU A 65 0.75 -9.58 3.49
N LEU A 66 1.50 -8.94 2.60
CA LEU A 66 2.39 -7.84 2.98
C LEU A 66 1.62 -6.64 3.55
N HIS A 67 0.49 -6.29 2.93
CA HIS A 67 -0.37 -5.22 3.43
C HIS A 67 -0.98 -5.60 4.79
N GLY A 68 -1.50 -6.82 4.92
CA GLY A 68 -2.03 -7.33 6.20
C GLY A 68 -0.98 -7.35 7.31
N LEU A 69 0.27 -7.67 6.99
CA LEU A 69 1.39 -7.63 7.93
C LEU A 69 1.68 -6.20 8.40
N TRP A 70 1.71 -5.23 7.48
CA TRP A 70 1.86 -3.81 7.83
C TRP A 70 0.75 -3.36 8.78
N ASN A 71 -0.51 -3.61 8.43
CA ASN A 71 -1.66 -3.18 9.24
C ASN A 71 -1.66 -3.85 10.63
N SER A 72 -1.30 -5.13 10.69
CA SER A 72 -1.15 -5.84 11.97
C SER A 72 -0.04 -5.23 12.83
N GLY A 73 1.10 -4.88 12.23
CA GLY A 73 2.20 -4.20 12.91
C GLY A 73 1.78 -2.83 13.47
N THR A 74 1.04 -2.04 12.69
CA THR A 74 0.48 -0.76 13.15
C THR A 74 -0.48 -0.94 14.32
N LEU A 75 -1.39 -1.92 14.25
CA LEU A 75 -2.32 -2.23 15.34
C LEU A 75 -1.61 -2.67 16.62
N ILE A 76 -0.59 -3.53 16.50
CA ILE A 76 0.22 -3.97 17.63
C ILE A 76 0.96 -2.78 18.25
N SER A 77 1.59 -1.93 17.43
CA SER A 77 2.29 -0.74 17.92
C SER A 77 1.34 0.21 18.64
N LEU A 78 0.14 0.42 18.12
CA LEU A 78 -0.90 1.23 18.76
C LEU A 78 -1.30 0.64 20.11
N PHE A 79 -1.54 -0.67 20.17
CA PHE A 79 -1.91 -1.36 21.40
C PHE A 79 -0.82 -1.25 22.47
N LEU A 80 0.43 -1.49 22.11
CA LEU A 80 1.57 -1.39 23.04
C LEU A 80 1.76 0.04 23.56
N LEU A 81 1.76 1.04 22.67
CA LEU A 81 1.87 2.44 23.07
C LEU A 81 0.69 2.88 23.95
N GLY A 82 -0.53 2.45 23.63
CA GLY A 82 -1.71 2.71 24.45
C GLY A 82 -1.60 2.11 25.86
N SER A 83 -1.11 0.87 25.96
CA SER A 83 -0.91 0.18 27.26
C SER A 83 0.24 0.74 28.10
N ALA A 84 1.23 1.39 27.48
CA ALA A 84 2.35 2.00 28.18
C ALA A 84 2.02 3.39 28.76
N LEU A 85 0.98 4.03 28.24
CA LEU A 85 0.52 5.36 28.66
C LEU A 85 -0.67 5.30 29.64
N SER A 86 -1.25 4.12 29.85
CA SER A 86 -2.31 3.81 30.82
C SER A 86 -1.75 3.35 32.16
#